data_AF-A0A5B7JU58-F1
#
_entry.id   AF-A0A5B7JU58-F1
#
_cell.length_a   1.000
_cell.length_b   1.000
_cell.length_c   1.000
_cell.angle_alpha   90.00
_cell.angle_beta   90.00
_cell.angle_gamma   90.00
#
_symmetry.space_group_name_H-M   'P 1'
#
loop_
_entity.id
_entity.type
_entity.pdbx_description
1 polymer ?
#
loop_
_entity_poly.entity_id
_entity_poly.type
_entity_poly.pdbx_seq_one_letter_code
_entity_poly.pdbx_strand_id
1 'polypeptide(L)'
;MWTLEILSHLMSALDLAQNDDPALGTHEQTRAAILHTSSNRRIPVDFEGGTFEDMLLWLLEQCGSPKTLVRHISMELLESLAPHSKVDSFAASLTLGLRSLSSIVEA
;
A
#
# COMPACT_ATOMS: atom_id res chain seq x y z
N MET A 1 13.49 -11.00 1.88
CA MET A 1 13.73 -10.16 0.68
C MET A 1 12.64 -10.27 -0.42
N TRP A 2 11.35 -10.53 -0.16
CA TRP A 2 10.38 -10.77 -1.27
C TRP A 2 9.09 -9.96 -1.14
N THR A 3 8.57 -9.71 0.06
CA THR A 3 7.22 -9.11 0.22
C THR A 3 7.12 -7.66 -0.26
N LEU A 4 8.10 -6.79 0.06
CA LEU A 4 8.09 -5.38 -0.39
C LEU A 4 8.31 -5.25 -1.90
N GLU A 5 9.29 -5.99 -2.45
CA GLU A 5 9.52 -5.99 -3.90
C GLU A 5 8.33 -6.56 -4.66
N ILE A 6 7.71 -7.65 -4.18
CA ILE A 6 6.48 -8.17 -4.80
C ILE A 6 5.37 -7.13 -4.71
N LEU A 7 5.21 -6.46 -3.57
CA LEU A 7 4.21 -5.41 -3.40
C LEU A 7 4.45 -4.23 -4.35
N SER A 8 5.70 -3.76 -4.50
CA SER A 8 6.05 -2.68 -5.42
C SER A 8 5.84 -3.07 -6.89
N HIS A 9 6.15 -4.32 -7.26
CA HIS A 9 5.87 -4.85 -8.59
C HIS A 9 4.37 -4.96 -8.86
N LEU A 10 3.57 -5.43 -7.89
CA LEU A 10 2.12 -5.53 -8.02
C LEU A 10 1.47 -4.14 -8.07
N MET A 11 1.97 -3.18 -7.31
CA MET A 11 1.55 -1.77 -7.36
C MET A 11 1.85 -1.15 -8.73
N SER A 12 3.00 -1.46 -9.31
CA SER A 12 3.36 -1.05 -10.68
C SER A 12 2.49 -1.75 -11.74
N ALA A 13 2.15 -3.02 -11.53
CA ALA A 13 1.23 -3.75 -12.40
C ALA A 13 -0.19 -3.17 -12.34
N LEU A 14 -0.66 -2.75 -11.15
CA LEU A 14 -1.96 -2.12 -10.98
C LEU A 14 -2.03 -0.77 -11.70
N ASP A 15 -0.94 -0.01 -11.66
CA ASP A 15 -0.79 1.22 -12.41
C ASP A 15 -0.87 1.00 -13.92
N LEU A 16 -0.12 0.02 -14.44
CA LEU A 16 -0.19 -0.36 -15.85
C LEU A 16 -1.60 -0.79 -16.25
N ALA A 17 -2.24 -1.57 -15.38
CA ALA A 17 -3.60 -2.05 -15.59
C ALA A 17 -4.63 -0.92 -15.56
N GLN A 18 -4.35 0.27 -15.01
CA GLN A 18 -5.31 1.39 -14.94
C GLN A 18 -5.89 1.77 -16.32
N ASN A 19 -5.15 1.53 -17.40
CA ASN A 19 -5.59 1.83 -18.77
C ASN A 19 -6.27 0.64 -19.47
N ASP A 20 -6.30 -0.54 -18.84
CA ASP A 20 -6.96 -1.72 -19.38
C ASP A 20 -8.49 -1.57 -19.29
N ASP A 21 -9.19 -2.24 -20.22
CA ASP A 21 -10.63 -2.37 -20.18
C ASP A 21 -11.06 -3.03 -18.85
N PRO A 22 -11.91 -2.38 -18.03
CA PRO A 22 -12.42 -2.94 -16.78
C PRO A 22 -13.08 -4.32 -16.95
N ALA A 23 -13.61 -4.64 -18.13
CA ALA A 23 -14.22 -5.94 -18.43
C ALA A 23 -13.21 -7.12 -18.45
N LEU A 24 -11.91 -6.84 -18.54
CA LEU A 24 -10.86 -7.86 -18.52
C LEU A 24 -10.57 -8.42 -17.12
N GLY A 25 -11.02 -7.73 -16.06
CA GLY A 25 -10.83 -8.16 -14.67
C GLY A 25 -9.38 -8.07 -14.15
N THR A 26 -8.45 -7.51 -14.94
CA THR A 26 -7.05 -7.31 -14.55
C THR A 26 -6.94 -6.51 -13.26
N HIS A 27 -7.78 -5.47 -13.08
CA HIS A 27 -7.81 -4.64 -11.86
C HIS A 27 -8.13 -5.48 -10.62
N GLU A 28 -9.19 -6.30 -10.70
CA GLU A 28 -9.67 -7.13 -9.61
C GLU A 28 -8.60 -8.15 -9.19
N GLN A 29 -7.95 -8.79 -10.17
CA GLN A 29 -6.92 -9.79 -9.90
C GLN A 29 -5.65 -9.19 -9.32
N THR A 30 -5.17 -8.07 -9.85
CA THR A 30 -3.99 -7.39 -9.30
C THR A 30 -4.27 -6.86 -7.89
N ARG A 31 -5.47 -6.31 -7.65
CA ARG A 31 -5.92 -5.90 -6.32
C ARG A 31 -5.96 -7.07 -5.34
N ALA A 32 -6.55 -8.20 -5.73
CA ALA A 32 -6.60 -9.40 -4.90
C ALA A 32 -5.20 -9.95 -4.57
N ALA A 33 -4.27 -9.93 -5.52
CA ALA A 33 -2.88 -10.33 -5.30
C ALA A 33 -2.17 -9.43 -4.29
N ILE A 34 -2.41 -8.11 -4.36
CA ILE A 34 -1.87 -7.13 -3.40
C ILE A 34 -2.37 -7.43 -1.98
N LEU A 35 -3.68 -7.61 -1.81
CA LEU A 35 -4.31 -7.92 -0.52
C LEU A 35 -3.87 -9.28 0.04
N HIS A 36 -3.69 -10.27 -0.82
CA HIS A 36 -3.18 -11.58 -0.40
C HIS A 36 -1.73 -11.46 0.10
N THR A 37 -0.90 -10.68 -0.59
CA THR A 37 0.51 -10.49 -0.22
C THR A 37 0.65 -9.72 1.09
N SER A 38 -0.21 -8.73 1.35
CA SER A 38 -0.19 -7.94 2.60
C SER A 38 -0.78 -8.70 3.80
N SER A 39 -1.74 -9.60 3.57
CA SER A 39 -2.32 -10.44 4.63
C SER A 39 -1.43 -11.61 5.05
N ASN A 40 -0.48 -12.02 4.19
CA ASN A 40 0.52 -13.03 4.50
C ASN A 40 1.66 -12.41 5.33
N ARG A 41 1.32 -12.17 6.61
CA ARG A 41 2.06 -11.46 7.68
C ARG A 41 3.46 -11.99 8.04
N ARG A 42 4.06 -12.86 7.22
CA ARG A 42 5.46 -13.23 7.40
C ARG A 42 6.33 -12.15 6.76
N ILE A 43 6.81 -11.22 7.60
CA ILE A 43 8.05 -10.52 7.30
C ILE A 43 9.11 -11.62 7.18
N PRO A 44 9.77 -11.78 6.01
CA PRO A 44 10.81 -12.79 5.86
C PRO A 44 11.91 -12.55 6.91
N VAL A 45 12.44 -13.61 7.51
CA VAL A 45 13.49 -13.50 8.55
C VAL A 45 14.73 -12.72 8.06
N ASP A 46 14.96 -12.73 6.75
CA ASP A 46 16.08 -12.06 6.07
C ASP A 46 15.60 -10.78 5.34
N PHE A 47 14.89 -9.92 6.06
CA PHE A 47 14.42 -8.64 5.53
C PHE A 47 15.47 -7.55 5.82
N GLU A 48 16.53 -7.54 5.01
CA GLU A 48 17.65 -6.59 5.14
C GLU A 48 17.43 -5.27 4.35
N GLY A 49 16.27 -5.10 3.70
CA GLY A 49 15.99 -4.00 2.75
C GLY A 49 15.02 -2.92 3.23
N GLY A 50 14.77 -2.82 4.55
CA GLY A 50 13.88 -1.84 5.16
C GLY A 50 13.02 -2.46 6.26
N THR A 51 12.56 -1.70 7.24
CA THR A 51 11.70 -2.19 8.33
C THR A 51 10.22 -2.25 7.89
N PHE A 52 9.35 -2.80 8.75
CA PHE A 52 7.91 -2.71 8.56
C PHE A 52 7.46 -1.24 8.51
N GLU A 53 8.12 -0.39 9.28
CA GLU A 53 7.93 1.05 9.29
C GLU A 53 8.33 1.69 7.96
N ASP A 54 9.42 1.25 7.33
CA ASP A 54 9.82 1.72 5.99
C ASP A 54 8.78 1.37 4.92
N MET A 55 8.14 0.19 5.01
CA MET A 55 7.02 -0.16 4.15
C MET A 55 5.82 0.78 4.34
N LEU A 56 5.50 1.13 5.59
CA LEU A 56 4.39 2.04 5.87
C LEU A 56 4.69 3.47 5.39
N LEU A 57 5.95 3.93 5.50
CA LEU A 57 6.37 5.22 4.92
C LEU A 57 6.23 5.21 3.40
N TRP A 58 6.69 4.14 2.75
CA TRP A 58 6.56 4.00 1.30
C TRP A 58 5.09 4.02 0.86
N LEU A 59 4.20 3.30 1.57
CA LEU A 59 2.76 3.34 1.32
C LEU A 59 2.16 4.74 1.51
N LEU A 60 2.60 5.49 2.52
CA LEU A 60 2.18 6.87 2.74
C LEU A 60 2.59 7.77 1.57
N GLU A 61 3.80 7.61 1.02
CA GLU A 61 4.24 8.34 -0.17
C GLU A 61 3.36 8.01 -1.39
N GLN A 62 2.99 6.74 -1.58
CA GLN A 62 2.10 6.33 -2.68
C GLN A 62 0.66 6.86 -2.54
N CYS A 63 0.22 7.23 -1.33
CA CYS A 63 -1.07 7.92 -1.14
C CYS A 63 -1.10 9.31 -1.79
N GLY A 64 0.06 9.94 -2.03
CA GLY A 64 0.17 11.19 -2.79
C GLY A 64 0.17 11.01 -4.31
N SER A 65 0.06 9.77 -4.81
CA SER A 65 0.16 9.49 -6.24
C SER A 65 -1.00 10.09 -7.05
N PRO A 66 -0.73 10.66 -8.24
CA PRO A 66 -1.78 11.14 -9.14
C PRO A 66 -2.64 9.99 -9.72
N LYS A 67 -2.18 8.74 -9.57
CA LYS A 67 -2.84 7.53 -10.06
C LYS A 67 -3.88 7.06 -9.04
N THR A 68 -5.16 7.08 -9.41
CA THR A 68 -6.27 6.86 -8.48
C THR A 68 -6.31 5.45 -7.91
N LEU A 69 -6.02 4.42 -8.71
CA LEU A 69 -6.02 3.02 -8.25
C LEU A 69 -4.89 2.74 -7.25
N VAL A 70 -3.68 3.20 -7.59
CA VAL A 70 -2.49 3.13 -6.71
C VAL A 70 -2.76 3.87 -5.41
N ARG A 71 -3.27 5.11 -5.49
CA ARG A 71 -3.60 5.90 -4.30
C ARG A 71 -4.60 5.17 -3.40
N HIS A 72 -5.73 4.71 -3.93
CA HIS A 72 -6.76 4.07 -3.11
C HIS A 72 -6.26 2.78 -2.45
N ILE A 73 -5.54 1.92 -3.19
CA ILE A 73 -5.04 0.67 -2.60
C ILE A 73 -3.96 0.95 -1.56
N SER A 74 -3.11 1.97 -1.76
CA SER A 74 -2.11 2.36 -0.77
C SER A 74 -2.75 2.88 0.51
N MET A 75 -3.84 3.65 0.41
CA MET A 75 -4.60 4.12 1.58
C MET A 75 -5.23 2.94 2.35
N GLU A 76 -5.88 2.02 1.64
CA GLU A 76 -6.50 0.83 2.25
C GLU A 76 -5.46 -0.07 2.96
N LEU A 77 -4.30 -0.27 2.32
CA LEU A 77 -3.19 -1.01 2.93
C LEU A 77 -2.64 -0.29 4.16
N LEU A 78 -2.49 1.04 4.10
CA LEU A 78 -1.97 1.80 5.23
C LEU A 78 -2.94 1.76 6.42
N GLU A 79 -4.24 1.90 6.19
CA GLU A 79 -5.27 1.76 7.24
C GLU A 79 -5.26 0.36 7.87
N SER A 80 -5.09 -0.68 7.06
CA SER A 80 -5.05 -2.06 7.54
C SER A 80 -3.78 -2.39 8.32
N LEU A 81 -2.63 -1.82 7.91
CA LEU A 81 -1.32 -2.20 8.44
C LEU A 81 -0.81 -1.28 9.55
N ALA A 82 -1.22 0.00 9.60
CA ALA A 82 -0.76 0.96 10.62
C ALA A 82 -1.00 0.51 12.08
N PRO A 83 -2.16 -0.11 12.44
CA PRO A 83 -2.41 -0.61 13.80
C PRO A 83 -1.45 -1.74 14.23
N HIS A 84 -0.71 -2.34 13.29
CA HIS A 84 0.22 -3.43 13.54
C HIS A 84 1.67 -2.98 13.69
N SER A 85 1.95 -1.68 13.54
CA SER A 85 3.29 -1.17 13.83
C SER A 85 3.59 -1.35 15.32
N LYS A 86 4.82 -1.73 15.67
CA LYS A 86 5.24 -1.89 17.07
C LYS A 86 5.50 -0.54 17.76
N VAL A 87 5.36 0.56 17.03
CA VAL A 87 5.71 1.91 17.45
C VAL A 87 4.44 2.74 17.50
N ASP A 88 3.85 2.87 18.70
CA ASP A 88 2.57 3.57 18.91
C ASP A 88 2.58 5.01 18.38
N SER A 89 3.70 5.73 18.53
CA SER A 89 3.85 7.11 18.02
C SER A 89 3.87 7.18 16.50
N PHE A 90 4.32 6.12 15.83
CA PHE A 90 4.42 6.04 14.39
C PHE A 90 3.05 5.73 13.76
N ALA A 91 2.30 4.78 14.33
CA ALA A 91 0.91 4.54 13.94
C ALA A 91 0.04 5.80 14.05
N ALA A 92 0.21 6.57 15.14
CA ALA A 92 -0.49 7.85 15.33
C ALA A 92 -0.11 8.88 14.26
N SER A 93 1.17 8.98 13.91
CA SER A 93 1.68 9.89 12.88
C SER A 93 1.16 9.54 11.48
N LEU A 94 1.14 8.25 11.13
CA LEU A 94 0.57 7.77 9.86
C LEU A 94 -0.93 8.04 9.77
N THR A 95 -1.66 7.80 10.87
CA THR A 95 -3.10 8.05 10.93
C THR A 95 -3.43 9.53 10.74
N LEU A 96 -2.62 10.43 11.34
CA LEU A 96 -2.74 11.87 11.14
C LEU A 96 -2.43 12.27 9.69
N GLY A 97 -1.36 11.73 9.12
CA GLY A 97 -0.98 11.96 7.72
C GLY A 97 -2.08 11.52 6.74
N LEU A 98 -2.64 10.33 6.94
CA LEU A 98 -3.72 9.79 6.11
C LEU A 98 -4.98 10.68 6.18
N ARG A 99 -5.38 11.12 7.37
CA ARG A 99 -6.52 12.04 7.54
C ARG A 99 -6.31 13.36 6.80
N SER A 100 -5.10 13.89 6.83
CA SER A 100 -4.76 15.11 6.08
C SER A 100 -4.87 14.89 4.57
N LEU A 101 -4.48 13.73 4.06
CA LEU A 101 -4.57 13.39 2.64
C LEU A 101 -6.03 13.15 2.21
N SER A 102 -6.83 12.44 3.00
CA SER A 102 -8.26 12.24 2.73
C SER A 102 -9.01 13.58 2.63
N SER A 103 -8.68 14.54 3.50
CA SER A 103 -9.26 15.89 3.45
C SER A 103 -8.88 16.68 2.19
N ILE A 104 -7.79 16.33 1.51
CA ILE A 104 -7.36 16.96 0.24
C ILE A 104 -8.05 16.29 -0.95
N VAL A 105 -8.35 14.99 -0.86
CA VAL A 105 -9.00 14.22 -1.94
C VAL A 105 -10.50 14.51 -2.03
N GLU A 106 -11.14 14.94 -0.94
CA GLU A 106 -12.59 15.29 -0.90
C GLU A 106 -12.90 16.78 -1.17
N ALA A 107 -11.90 17.64 -1.41
CA ALA A 107 -12.04 19.08 -1.68
C ALA A 107 -11.93 19.40 -3.17
#